data_AF-A0AAV4A3U7-F1
#
_entry.id   AF-A0AAV4A3U7-F1
#
_cell.length_a   1.000
_cell.length_b   1.000
_cell.length_c   1.000
_cell.angle_alpha   90.00
_cell.angle_beta   90.00
_cell.angle_gamma   90.00
#
_symmetry.space_group_name_H-M   'P 1'
#
loop_
_entity.id
_entity.type
_entity.pdbx_description
1 polymer ?
#
loop_
_entity_poly.entity_id
_entity_poly.type
_entity_poly.pdbx_seq_one_letter_code
_entity_poly.pdbx_strand_id
1 'polypeptide(L)'
;MQVSFFPPDLFNILYRIDIEGINIGCLNIKQQEGLNVGCHNIEKQQGINVGCLNIEQQEDINVGCRNIEQQEGINVGCHNTEQQEGINVRCPNIEQQEDISVGCHNIEQQEGINEECHNIEQQEGINVGCHNIEQQ
;
A
#
# COMPACT_ATOMS: atom_id res chain seq x y z
N MET A 1 23.22 -2.43 -9.46
CA MET A 1 22.72 -2.52 -8.08
C MET A 1 23.76 -1.91 -7.16
N GLN A 2 23.64 -0.61 -6.87
CA GLN A 2 24.57 0.10 -6.00
C GLN A 2 24.04 -0.05 -4.57
N VAL A 3 24.68 -0.91 -3.77
CA VAL A 3 24.37 -1.05 -2.34
C VAL A 3 25.27 -0.06 -1.61
N SER A 4 24.73 1.11 -1.29
CA SER A 4 25.46 2.14 -0.57
C SER A 4 25.45 1.84 0.93
N PHE A 5 26.46 1.11 1.42
CA PHE A 5 26.70 0.96 2.86
C PHE A 5 27.33 2.25 3.39
N PHE A 6 26.58 3.03 4.15
CA PHE A 6 27.13 4.19 4.87
C PHE A 6 27.39 3.84 6.34
N PRO A 7 28.51 4.30 6.91
CA PRO A 7 28.90 4.01 8.29
C PRO A 7 27.83 4.49 9.28
N PRO A 8 27.72 3.84 10.45
CA PRO A 8 26.68 4.10 11.46
C PRO A 8 26.68 5.54 12.02
N ASP A 9 27.70 6.34 11.72
CA ASP A 9 27.90 7.68 12.30
C ASP A 9 27.35 8.84 11.45
N LEU A 10 26.71 8.58 10.30
CA LEU A 10 26.04 9.63 9.50
C LEU A 10 24.57 9.78 9.90
N PHE A 11 24.42 10.44 11.04
CA PHE A 11 23.22 11.04 11.62
C PHE A 11 22.54 12.03 10.66
N ASN A 12 21.85 11.51 9.63
CA ASN A 12 20.82 12.25 8.89
C ASN A 12 19.58 11.35 8.74
N ILE A 13 19.09 10.90 9.88
CA ILE A 13 17.83 10.15 10.06
C ILE A 13 16.60 11.05 9.80
N LEU A 14 16.77 12.37 9.64
CA LEU A 14 15.62 13.28 9.62
C LEU A 14 14.99 13.53 8.25
N TYR A 15 15.72 13.52 7.14
CA TYR A 15 15.15 13.76 5.82
C TYR A 15 16.08 13.19 4.73
N ARG A 16 15.74 12.02 4.16
CA ARG A 16 16.30 11.61 2.85
C ARG A 16 15.39 12.17 1.76
N ILE A 17 15.98 12.96 0.87
CA ILE A 17 15.22 13.72 -0.11
C ILE A 17 14.99 12.89 -1.38
N ASP A 18 15.98 12.17 -1.90
CA ASP A 18 15.80 11.27 -3.06
C ASP A 18 16.95 10.26 -3.11
N ILE A 19 16.69 8.95 -3.18
CA ILE A 19 17.71 7.98 -3.63
C ILE A 19 17.11 6.99 -4.63
N GLU A 20 17.87 6.61 -5.65
CA GLU A 20 17.66 5.34 -6.35
C GLU A 20 18.33 4.24 -5.51
N GLY A 21 17.59 3.23 -5.03
CA GLY A 21 18.21 2.12 -4.30
C GLY A 21 17.36 1.48 -3.19
N ILE A 22 18.04 1.07 -2.12
CA ILE A 22 17.44 0.34 -0.99
C ILE A 22 17.55 1.19 0.29
N ASN A 23 16.43 1.48 0.94
CA ASN A 23 16.38 2.02 2.30
C ASN A 23 15.94 0.96 3.31
N ILE A 24 16.55 0.99 4.49
CA ILE A 24 16.22 0.09 5.60
C ILE A 24 16.08 0.93 6.86
N GLY A 25 14.94 0.81 7.55
CA GLY A 25 14.72 1.41 8.87
C GLY A 25 14.72 2.94 8.91
N CYS A 26 14.23 3.60 7.85
CA CYS A 26 14.18 5.06 7.79
C CYS A 26 12.93 5.61 8.49
N LEU A 27 13.06 6.76 9.16
CA LEU A 27 11.92 7.43 9.79
C LEU A 27 11.06 8.18 8.77
N ASN A 28 11.69 8.99 7.92
CA ASN A 28 10.99 9.75 6.89
C ASN A 28 11.72 9.66 5.56
N ILE A 29 10.98 9.36 4.50
CA ILE A 29 11.41 9.36 3.11
C ILE A 29 10.45 10.28 2.35
N LYS A 30 10.99 11.27 1.64
CA LYS A 30 10.14 12.17 0.85
C LYS A 30 9.80 11.55 -0.51
N GLN A 31 10.83 11.14 -1.23
CA GLN A 31 10.68 10.55 -2.53
C GLN A 31 11.74 9.49 -2.73
N GLN A 32 11.35 8.41 -3.39
CA GLN A 32 12.21 7.24 -3.54
C GLN A 32 11.79 6.40 -4.75
N GLU A 33 12.80 5.96 -5.49
CA GLU A 33 12.67 4.90 -6.48
C GLU A 33 13.47 3.67 -6.00
N GLY A 34 12.82 2.51 -5.86
CA GLY A 34 13.48 1.26 -5.47
C GLY A 34 12.79 0.50 -4.35
N LEU A 35 13.52 0.12 -3.29
CA LEU A 35 13.02 -0.75 -2.22
C LEU A 35 13.14 -0.08 -0.85
N ASN A 36 12.04 -0.01 -0.09
CA ASN A 36 12.09 0.32 1.34
C ASN A 36 11.68 -0.86 2.20
N VAL A 37 12.43 -1.05 3.30
CA VAL A 37 12.15 -2.10 4.29
C VAL A 37 12.05 -1.47 5.68
N GLY A 38 10.90 -1.64 6.32
CA GLY A 38 10.70 -1.22 7.71
C GLY A 38 10.77 0.29 7.92
N CYS A 39 10.28 1.08 6.96
CA CYS A 39 10.30 2.54 7.06
C CYS A 39 9.01 3.08 7.69
N HIS A 40 9.10 4.20 8.41
CA HIS A 40 7.96 4.73 9.16
C HIS A 40 7.03 5.57 8.29
N ASN A 41 7.52 6.64 7.68
CA ASN A 41 6.75 7.50 6.79
C ASN A 41 7.42 7.62 5.42
N ILE A 42 6.65 7.43 4.37
CA ILE A 42 7.08 7.60 2.98
C ILE A 42 6.04 8.48 2.28
N GLU A 43 6.47 9.63 1.77
CA GLU A 43 5.56 10.57 1.07
C GLU A 43 5.33 10.08 -0.37
N LYS A 44 6.38 9.76 -1.12
CA LYS A 44 6.27 9.21 -2.49
C LYS A 44 7.21 8.05 -2.72
N GLN A 45 6.69 7.00 -3.34
CA GLN A 45 7.46 5.83 -3.69
C GLN A 45 7.04 5.25 -5.03
N GLN A 46 8.04 4.96 -5.85
CA GLN A 46 7.91 4.07 -7.00
C GLN A 46 8.77 2.83 -6.76
N GLY A 47 8.15 1.65 -6.71
CA GLY A 47 8.83 0.37 -6.50
C GLY A 47 8.23 -0.45 -5.36
N ILE A 48 9.07 -0.97 -4.47
CA ILE A 48 8.64 -1.98 -3.50
C ILE A 48 8.74 -1.44 -2.08
N ASN A 49 7.66 -1.56 -1.32
CA ASN A 49 7.66 -1.35 0.12
C ASN A 49 7.38 -2.65 0.88
N VAL A 50 8.14 -2.89 1.94
CA VAL A 50 7.99 -4.07 2.80
C VAL A 50 7.96 -3.63 4.27
N GLY A 51 6.85 -3.87 4.95
CA GLY A 51 6.73 -3.64 6.38
C GLY A 51 6.81 -2.16 6.78
N CYS A 52 6.32 -1.24 5.94
CA CYS A 52 6.33 0.19 6.25
C CYS A 52 5.07 0.62 7.00
N LEU A 53 5.10 1.75 7.72
CA LEU A 53 3.96 2.15 8.54
C LEU A 53 2.96 3.02 7.76
N ASN A 54 3.38 4.17 7.27
CA ASN A 54 2.53 5.08 6.52
C ASN A 54 3.17 5.40 5.17
N ILE A 55 2.38 5.29 4.11
CA ILE A 55 2.77 5.69 2.76
C ILE A 55 1.69 6.61 2.20
N GLU A 56 2.06 7.79 1.74
CA GLU A 56 1.09 8.73 1.16
C GLU A 56 0.81 8.35 -0.29
N GLN A 57 1.84 8.21 -1.13
CA GLN A 57 1.71 7.77 -2.51
C GLN A 57 2.64 6.60 -2.82
N GLN A 58 2.06 5.51 -3.32
CA GLN A 58 2.78 4.31 -3.74
C GLN A 58 2.40 3.90 -5.16
N GLU A 59 3.41 3.68 -5.98
CA GLU A 59 3.30 2.96 -7.26
C GLU A 59 4.00 1.59 -7.14
N ASP A 60 3.54 0.62 -7.92
CA ASP A 60 4.02 -0.77 -8.02
C ASP A 60 3.56 -1.72 -6.90
N ILE A 61 4.38 -2.00 -5.88
CA ILE A 61 4.15 -3.12 -4.96
C ILE A 61 4.30 -2.70 -3.50
N ASN A 62 3.30 -3.03 -2.71
CA ASN A 62 3.37 -2.93 -1.26
C ASN A 62 3.07 -4.24 -0.54
N VAL A 63 3.86 -4.54 0.49
CA VAL A 63 3.74 -5.76 1.29
C VAL A 63 3.77 -5.42 2.78
N GLY A 64 2.64 -5.62 3.44
CA GLY A 64 2.53 -5.59 4.90
C GLY A 64 2.72 -4.20 5.51
N CYS A 65 2.06 -3.18 4.94
CA CYS A 65 2.05 -1.84 5.54
C CYS A 65 0.83 -1.60 6.43
N ARG A 66 0.88 -0.52 7.22
CA ARG A 66 -0.25 -0.18 8.08
C ARG A 66 -1.27 0.69 7.35
N ASN A 67 -0.85 1.83 6.83
CA ASN A 67 -1.73 2.76 6.14
C ASN A 67 -1.13 3.17 4.80
N ILE A 68 -1.97 3.24 3.78
CA ILE A 68 -1.66 3.85 2.50
C ILE A 68 -2.78 4.81 2.13
N GLU A 69 -2.47 6.06 1.76
CA GLU A 69 -3.48 6.96 1.21
C GLU A 69 -3.78 6.59 -0.24
N GLN A 70 -2.76 6.56 -1.11
CA GLN A 70 -2.91 6.27 -2.53
C GLN A 70 -1.98 5.14 -2.97
N GLN A 71 -2.55 4.10 -3.55
CA GLN A 71 -1.80 2.99 -4.12
C GLN A 71 -2.26 2.71 -5.55
N GLU A 72 -1.30 2.71 -6.47
CA GLU A 72 -1.43 2.10 -7.79
C GLU A 72 -0.61 0.81 -7.83
N GLY A 73 -1.20 -0.28 -8.34
CA GLY A 73 -0.53 -1.56 -8.52
C GLY A 73 -0.99 -2.66 -7.57
N ILE A 74 -0.06 -3.34 -6.89
CA ILE A 74 -0.33 -4.51 -6.06
C ILE A 74 -0.10 -4.20 -4.59
N ASN A 75 -1.13 -4.43 -3.79
CA ASN A 75 -1.12 -4.24 -2.36
C ASN A 75 -1.42 -5.54 -1.63
N VAL A 76 -0.53 -5.97 -0.74
CA VAL A 76 -0.64 -7.25 -0.03
C VAL A 76 -0.56 -7.03 1.47
N GLY A 77 -1.67 -7.27 2.16
CA GLY A 77 -1.72 -7.32 3.62
C GLY A 77 -1.56 -5.96 4.29
N CYS A 78 -2.02 -4.89 3.65
CA CYS A 78 -2.08 -3.57 4.27
C CYS A 78 -3.34 -3.42 5.14
N HIS A 79 -3.21 -2.76 6.30
CA HIS A 79 -4.33 -2.69 7.23
C HIS A 79 -5.45 -1.76 6.73
N ASN A 80 -5.07 -0.56 6.29
CA ASN A 80 -5.97 0.44 5.73
C ASN A 80 -5.41 0.97 4.40
N THR A 81 -6.28 1.14 3.41
CA THR A 81 -5.97 1.79 2.14
C THR A 81 -7.11 2.71 1.76
N GLU A 82 -6.86 4.01 1.59
CA GLU A 82 -7.93 4.95 1.24
C GLU A 82 -8.30 4.82 -0.23
N GLN A 83 -7.33 4.88 -1.13
CA GLN A 83 -7.53 4.74 -2.57
C GLN A 83 -6.59 3.68 -3.14
N GLN A 84 -7.17 2.70 -3.81
CA GLN A 84 -6.44 1.64 -4.47
C GLN A 84 -6.91 1.48 -5.92
N GLU A 85 -5.98 1.65 -6.85
CA GLU A 85 -6.12 1.20 -8.24
C GLU A 85 -5.28 -0.07 -8.43
N GLY A 86 -5.90 -1.15 -8.92
CA GLY A 86 -5.22 -2.42 -9.19
C GLY A 86 -5.64 -3.56 -8.25
N ILE A 87 -4.66 -4.29 -7.70
CA ILE A 87 -4.92 -5.54 -6.99
C ILE A 87 -4.67 -5.38 -5.51
N ASN A 88 -5.69 -5.64 -4.71
CA ASN A 88 -5.60 -5.68 -3.26
C ASN A 88 -5.81 -7.10 -2.72
N VAL A 89 -4.92 -7.54 -1.82
CA VAL A 89 -4.93 -8.90 -1.28
C VAL A 89 -4.83 -8.86 0.24
N ARG A 90 -5.85 -9.39 0.92
CA ARG A 90 -5.92 -9.51 2.38
C ARG A 90 -5.79 -8.18 3.12
N CYS A 91 -6.44 -7.14 2.59
CA CYS A 91 -6.51 -5.84 3.23
C CYS A 91 -7.83 -5.70 4.01
N PRO A 92 -7.77 -5.49 5.34
CA PRO A 92 -8.97 -5.39 6.17
C PRO A 92 -9.90 -4.24 5.78
N ASN A 93 -9.39 -3.04 5.53
CA ASN A 93 -10.22 -1.87 5.23
C ASN A 93 -9.73 -1.16 3.98
N ILE A 94 -10.66 -0.93 3.05
CA ILE A 94 -10.43 -0.19 1.82
C ILE A 94 -11.57 0.82 1.65
N GLU A 95 -11.28 2.11 1.47
CA GLU A 95 -12.37 3.08 1.23
C GLU A 95 -12.79 3.03 -0.24
N GLN A 96 -11.84 3.15 -1.17
CA GLN A 96 -12.10 3.11 -2.61
C GLN A 96 -11.17 2.11 -3.28
N GLN A 97 -11.76 1.18 -4.02
CA GLN A 97 -11.04 0.21 -4.81
C GLN A 97 -11.53 0.20 -6.26
N GLU A 98 -10.57 0.26 -7.18
CA GLU A 98 -10.74 -0.11 -8.57
C GLU A 98 -10.02 -1.44 -8.88
N ASP A 99 -10.51 -2.18 -9.86
CA ASP A 99 -10.02 -3.48 -10.34
C ASP A 99 -10.33 -4.70 -9.47
N ILE A 100 -9.44 -5.13 -8.54
CA ILE A 100 -9.54 -6.45 -7.89
C ILE A 100 -9.26 -6.38 -6.38
N SER A 101 -10.20 -6.84 -5.57
CA SER A 101 -10.03 -7.11 -4.14
C SER A 101 -10.14 -8.61 -3.84
N VAL A 102 -9.20 -9.16 -3.10
CA VAL A 102 -9.19 -10.58 -2.68
C VAL A 102 -9.05 -10.72 -1.17
N GLY A 103 -10.05 -11.28 -0.51
CA GLY A 103 -10.02 -11.59 0.92
C GLY A 103 -10.01 -10.34 1.80
N CYS A 104 -10.70 -9.28 1.40
CA CYS A 104 -10.78 -8.00 2.13
C CYS A 104 -12.01 -7.98 3.06
N HIS A 105 -11.97 -7.22 4.17
CA HIS A 105 -13.01 -7.32 5.19
C HIS A 105 -14.09 -6.23 5.14
N ASN A 106 -13.71 -5.01 4.82
CA ASN A 106 -14.60 -3.87 4.64
C ASN A 106 -14.14 -3.10 3.40
N ILE A 107 -15.07 -2.86 2.47
CA ILE A 107 -14.85 -2.05 1.29
C ILE A 107 -16.01 -1.05 1.19
N GLU A 108 -15.74 0.26 1.24
CA GLU A 108 -16.82 1.24 1.13
C GLU A 108 -17.31 1.35 -0.32
N GLN A 109 -16.39 1.51 -1.26
CA GLN A 109 -16.69 1.61 -2.69
C GLN A 109 -15.77 0.71 -3.49
N GLN A 110 -16.38 -0.10 -4.36
CA GLN A 110 -15.64 -0.95 -5.27
C GLN A 110 -16.21 -0.87 -6.68
N GLU A 111 -15.29 -0.65 -7.62
CA GLU A 111 -15.47 -0.91 -9.05
C GLU A 111 -14.60 -2.11 -9.45
N GLY A 112 -15.19 -3.13 -10.06
CA GLY A 112 -14.47 -4.32 -10.52
C GLY A 112 -14.86 -5.63 -9.83
N ILE A 113 -13.87 -6.40 -9.37
CA ILE A 113 -14.03 -7.78 -8.90
C ILE A 113 -13.69 -7.88 -7.42
N ASN A 114 -14.59 -8.48 -6.65
CA ASN A 114 -14.29 -8.98 -5.32
C ASN A 114 -14.29 -10.50 -5.29
N GLU A 115 -13.29 -11.07 -4.62
CA GLU A 115 -13.21 -12.48 -4.29
C GLU A 115 -13.05 -12.66 -2.78
N GLU A 116 -13.92 -13.45 -2.16
CA GLU A 116 -13.87 -13.75 -0.72
C GLU A 116 -13.89 -12.50 0.20
N CYS A 117 -14.50 -11.40 -0.25
CA CYS A 117 -14.61 -10.17 0.53
C CYS A 117 -15.85 -10.14 1.44
N HIS A 118 -15.78 -9.35 2.51
CA HIS A 118 -16.89 -9.06 3.41
C HIS A 118 -17.22 -7.56 3.38
N ASN A 119 -18.45 -7.22 3.80
CA ASN A 119 -18.95 -5.86 4.04
C ASN A 119 -18.58 -4.86 2.93
N ILE A 120 -19.34 -4.90 1.84
CA ILE A 120 -19.14 -4.02 0.68
C ILE A 120 -20.32 -3.06 0.63
N GLU A 121 -20.10 -1.76 0.84
CA GLU A 121 -21.21 -0.81 0.94
C GLU A 121 -21.76 -0.42 -0.45
N GLN A 122 -20.88 -0.21 -1.41
CA GLN A 122 -21.23 0.11 -2.80
C GLN A 122 -20.39 -0.73 -3.76
N GLN A 123 -21.08 -1.35 -4.72
CA GLN A 123 -20.44 -2.22 -5.70
C GLN A 123 -20.91 -1.94 -7.12
N GLU A 124 -19.96 -1.72 -8.01
CA GLU A 124 -20.10 -1.87 -9.45
C GLU A 124 -19.20 -3.00 -9.96
N GLY A 125 -19.77 -4.18 -10.21
CA GLY A 125 -19.04 -5.29 -10.85
C GLY A 125 -19.40 -6.68 -10.33
N ILE A 126 -18.40 -7.54 -10.15
CA ILE A 126 -18.57 -8.98 -9.91
C ILE A 126 -18.14 -9.33 -8.49
N ASN A 127 -18.98 -10.12 -7.81
CA ASN A 127 -18.68 -10.66 -6.49
C ASN A 127 -18.63 -12.19 -6.54
N VAL A 128 -17.53 -12.77 -6.09
CA VAL A 128 -17.32 -14.22 -6.00
C VAL A 128 -17.09 -14.58 -4.53
N GLY A 129 -18.01 -15.35 -3.94
CA GLY A 129 -17.87 -15.76 -2.54
C GLY A 129 -17.92 -14.63 -1.51
N CYS A 130 -18.38 -13.43 -1.89
CA CYS A 130 -18.44 -12.27 -1.01
C CYS A 130 -19.73 -12.24 -0.18
N HIS A 131 -19.71 -11.57 0.98
CA HIS A 131 -20.83 -11.51 1.92
C HIS A 131 -21.10 -10.07 2.41
N ASN A 132 -22.34 -9.77 2.80
CA ASN A 132 -22.79 -8.44 3.24
C ASN A 132 -22.52 -7.34 2.21
N ILE A 133 -23.20 -7.43 1.07
CA ILE A 133 -23.05 -6.50 -0.04
C ILE A 133 -24.30 -5.62 -0.04
N GLU A 134 -24.12 -4.36 0.29
CA GLU A 134 -25.15 -3.34 0.19
C GLU A 134 -25.16 -2.77 -1.23
N GLN A 135 -26.32 -2.29 -1.68
CA GLN A 135 -26.49 -1.62 -2.97
C GLN A 135 -27.35 -0.39 -2.70
N GLN A 136 -26.82 0.81 -2.95
CA GLN A 136 -27.58 2.06 -2.93
C GLN A 136 -27.98 2.48 -4.35
#